data_AF-F8Q394-F1
#
_entry.id   AF-F8Q394-F1
#
_cell.length_a   1.000
_cell.length_b   1.000
_cell.length_c   1.000
_cell.angle_alpha   90.00
_cell.angle_beta   90.00
_cell.angle_gamma   90.00
#
_symmetry.space_group_name_H-M   'P 1'
#
loop_
_entity.id
_entity.type
_entity.pdbx_description
1 polymer ?
#
loop_
_entity_poly.entity_id
_entity_poly.type
_entity_poly.pdbx_seq_one_letter_code
_entity_poly.pdbx_strand_id
1 'polypeptide(L)' 'MFRCDFVEQKKVPEAVENDHRNISRIAGKLWREMSKEEKQPWIELAEKEKERHAAQYPNYRYSPAHNLSIRQGV' A
#
# COMPACT_ATOMS: atom_id res chain seq x y z
N MET A 1 7.59 -1.64 1.59
CA MET A 1 6.27 -2.26 1.38
C MET A 1 6.05 -2.49 -0.10
N PHE A 2 5.54 -3.68 -0.46
CA PHE A 2 5.35 -4.28 -1.80
C PHE A 2 5.32 -3.38 -3.03
N ARG A 3 4.64 -2.22 -3.02
CA ARG A 3 4.62 -1.29 -4.16
C ARG A 3 6.00 -0.70 -4.50
N CYS A 4 6.88 -0.49 -3.51
CA CYS A 4 8.26 -0.06 -3.78
C CYS A 4 9.03 -1.17 -4.48
N ASP A 5 9.02 -2.38 -3.92
CA ASP A 5 9.70 -3.55 -4.47
C ASP A 5 9.18 -3.95 -5.86
N PHE A 6 7.87 -3.82 -6.11
CA PHE A 6 7.26 -4.08 -7.41
C PHE A 6 7.71 -3.09 -8.50
N VAL A 7 7.92 -1.82 -8.14
CA VAL A 7 8.46 -0.80 -9.05
C VAL A 7 9.97 -1.01 -9.24
N GLU A 8 10.66 -1.45 -8.20
CA GLU A 8 12.11 -1.71 -8.19
C GLU A 8 12.49 -3.00 -8.94
N GLN A 9 11.61 -4.01 -8.97
CA GLN A 9 11.79 -5.27 -9.70
C GLN A 9 11.74 -5.14 -11.23
N LYS A 10 11.60 -3.93 -11.81
CA LYS A 10 11.72 -3.64 -13.25
C LYS A 10 10.97 -4.61 -14.20
N LYS A 11 9.89 -5.26 -13.76
CA LYS A 11 9.06 -6.12 -14.64
C LYS A 11 8.10 -5.35 -15.54
N VAL A 12 8.06 -4.03 -15.42
CA VAL A 12 7.31 -3.14 -16.32
C VAL A 12 8.32 -2.43 -17.21
N PRO A 13 8.23 -2.54 -18.55
CA PRO A 13 9.11 -1.79 -19.44
C PRO A 13 9.02 -0.31 -19.10
N GLU A 14 10.17 0.32 -18.87
CA GLU A 14 10.33 1.75 -18.51
C GLU A 14 9.61 2.68 -19.50
N ALA A 15 9.36 2.19 -20.72
CA ALA A 15 8.64 2.87 -21.79
C ALA A 15 7.11 2.88 -21.68
N VAL A 16 6.47 2.01 -20.87
CA VAL A 16 5.01 1.79 -20.93
C VAL A 16 4.22 2.45 -19.81
N GLU A 17 4.80 2.73 -18.63
CA GLU A 17 3.97 3.22 -17.51
C GLU A 17 4.73 4.22 -16.60
N ASN A 18 4.85 5.47 -17.05
CA ASN A 18 5.10 6.60 -16.13
C ASN A 18 3.83 6.98 -15.32
N ASP A 19 2.68 6.35 -15.61
CA ASP A 19 1.42 6.61 -14.92
C ASP A 19 1.28 5.73 -13.66
N HIS A 20 1.53 6.35 -12.50
CA HIS A 20 1.36 5.72 -11.19
C HIS A 20 -0.05 5.12 -10.96
N ARG A 21 -1.06 5.56 -11.70
CA ARG A 21 -2.43 5.01 -11.63
C ARG A 21 -2.46 3.58 -12.17
N ASN A 22 -1.80 3.32 -13.28
CA ASN A 22 -1.77 2.00 -13.90
C ASN A 22 -0.89 1.03 -13.11
N ILE A 23 0.26 1.50 -12.60
CA ILE A 23 1.12 0.72 -11.71
C ILE A 23 0.33 0.21 -10.50
N SER A 24 -0.49 1.08 -9.88
CA SER A 24 -1.33 0.71 -8.73
C SER A 24 -2.38 -0.35 -9.08
N ARG A 25 -2.97 -0.26 -10.29
CA ARG A 25 -3.95 -1.26 -10.78
C ARG A 25 -3.30 -2.61 -11.04
N ILE A 26 -2.12 -2.62 -11.67
CA ILE A 26 -1.36 -3.84 -11.97
C ILE A 26 -0.89 -4.50 -10.67
N ALA A 27 -0.32 -3.72 -9.74
CA ALA A 27 0.11 -4.23 -8.44
C ALA A 27 -1.05 -4.86 -7.65
N GLY A 28 -2.23 -4.23 -7.68
CA GLY A 28 -3.44 -4.77 -7.05
C GLY A 28 -3.91 -6.08 -7.70
N LYS A 29 -3.82 -6.20 -9.03
CA LYS A 29 -4.15 -7.43 -9.75
C LYS A 29 -3.17 -8.55 -9.43
N LEU A 30 -1.86 -8.27 -9.51
CA LEU A 30 -0.82 -9.24 -9.19
C LEU A 30 -0.94 -9.74 -7.75
N TRP A 31 -1.17 -8.85 -6.79
CA TRP A 31 -1.40 -9.24 -5.40
C TRP A 31 -2.60 -10.19 -5.23
N ARG A 32 -3.64 -10.07 -6.06
CA ARG A 32 -4.77 -11.01 -6.02
C ARG A 32 -4.40 -12.36 -6.63
N GLU A 33 -3.61 -12.36 -7.68
CA GLU A 33 -3.18 -13.55 -8.43
C GLU A 33 -2.06 -14.35 -7.76
N MET A 34 -1.22 -13.71 -6.93
CA MET A 34 -0.17 -14.39 -6.17
C MET A 34 -0.73 -15.51 -5.28
N SER A 35 0.06 -16.55 -5.05
CA SER A 35 -0.30 -17.64 -4.14
C SER A 35 -0.19 -17.20 -2.67
N LYS A 36 -0.67 -18.04 -1.74
CA LYS A 36 -0.57 -17.73 -0.30
C LYS A 36 0.88 -17.71 0.16
N GLU A 37 1.69 -18.61 -0.39
CA GLU A 37 3.11 -18.77 -0.08
C GLU A 37 3.91 -17.53 -0.52
N GLU A 38 3.59 -16.97 -1.69
CA GLU A 38 4.23 -15.74 -2.17
C GLU A 38 3.81 -14.49 -1.39
N LYS A 39 2.59 -14.48 -0.83
CA LYS A 39 2.08 -13.38 0.02
C LYS A 39 2.60 -13.46 1.44
N GLN A 40 2.90 -14.65 1.92
CA GLN A 40 3.32 -14.92 3.30
C GLN A 40 4.45 -13.99 3.79
N PRO A 41 5.58 -13.80 3.08
CA PRO A 41 6.63 -12.90 3.56
C PRO A 41 6.15 -11.44 3.70
N TRP A 42 5.26 -10.99 2.82
CA TRP A 42 4.70 -9.64 2.87
C TRP A 42 3.72 -9.45 4.03
N ILE A 43 2.95 -10.49 4.34
CA ILE A 43 2.04 -10.50 5.49
C ILE A 43 2.85 -10.46 6.79
N GLU A 44 3.90 -11.27 6.90
CA GLU A 44 4.80 -11.29 8.07
C GLU A 44 5.51 -9.94 8.26
N LEU A 45 6.01 -9.34 7.19
CA LEU A 45 6.59 -7.99 7.22
C LEU A 45 5.56 -6.94 7.68
N ALA A 46 4.31 -7.04 7.24
CA ALA A 46 3.25 -6.12 7.63
C ALA A 46 2.88 -6.26 9.12
N GLU A 47 2.78 -7.49 9.63
CA GLU A 47 2.53 -7.74 11.06
C GLU A 47 3.71 -7.27 11.93
N LYS A 48 4.95 -7.52 11.50
CA LYS A 48 6.15 -7.02 12.21
C LYS A 48 6.17 -5.49 12.27
N GLU A 49 5.83 -4.82 11.17
CA GLU A 49 5.79 -3.37 11.14
C GLU A 49 4.65 -2.81 12.01
N LYS A 50 3.51 -3.49 12.04
CA LYS A 50 2.38 -3.15 12.91
C LYS A 50 2.75 -3.28 14.39
N GLU A 51 3.43 -4.35 14.79
CA GLU A 51 3.95 -4.52 16.15
C GLU A 51 4.97 -3.44 16.49
N ARG A 52 5.93 -3.18 15.59
CA ARG A 52 6.93 -2.11 15.74
C ARG A 52 6.26 -0.75 15.91
N HIS A 53 5.22 -0.46 15.13
CA HIS A 53 4.47 0.79 15.22
C HIS A 53 3.68 0.88 16.52
N ALA A 54 3.02 -0.20 16.95
CA ALA A 54 2.29 -0.23 18.21
C ALA A 54 3.23 -0.03 19.42
N ALA A 55 4.43 -0.61 19.38
CA ALA A 55 5.44 -0.43 20.42
C ALA A 55 5.99 0.99 20.47
N GLN A 56 6.26 1.60 19.31
CA GLN A 56 6.77 2.98 19.23
C GLN A 56 5.70 4.03 19.54
N TYR A 57 4.43 3.76 19.19
CA TYR A 57 3.33 4.68 19.37
C TYR A 57 2.17 4.02 20.13
N PRO A 58 2.32 3.78 21.44
CA PRO A 58 1.33 3.06 22.25
C PRO A 58 -0.03 3.77 22.34
N ASN A 59 -0.06 5.10 22.14
CA ASN A 59 -1.29 5.90 22.13
C ASN A 59 -1.79 6.21 20.71
N TYR A 60 -1.20 5.62 19.67
CA TYR A 60 -1.62 5.88 18.30
C TYR A 60 -2.99 5.28 18.03
N ARG A 61 -3.93 6.15 17.66
CA ARG A 61 -5.25 5.76 17.16
C ARG A 61 -5.47 6.44 15.83
N TYR A 62 -5.71 5.63 14.80
CA TYR A 62 -6.08 6.15 13.49
C TYR A 62 -7.39 6.96 13.62
N SER A 63 -7.29 8.27 13.47
CA SER A 63 -8.42 9.19 13.40
C SER A 63 -8.40 9.80 12.00
N PRO A 64 -9.12 9.22 11.03
CA PRO A 64 -9.21 9.83 9.72
C PRO A 64 -9.88 11.20 9.90
N ALA A 65 -9.19 12.26 9.47
CA ALA A 65 -9.82 13.55 9.33
C ALA A 65 -10.96 13.36 8.31
N HIS A 66 -12.19 13.28 8.79
CA HIS A 66 -13.34 13.46 7.93
C HIS A 66 -13.22 14.91 7.49
N ASN A 67 -12.80 15.15 6.24
CA ASN A 67 -13.03 16.43 5.61
C ASN A 67 -14.54 16.63 5.70
N LEU A 68 -15.00 17.34 6.73
CA LEU A 68 -16.26 18.07 6.66
C LEU A 68 -16.05 18.99 5.47
N SER A 69 -16.47 18.54 4.29
CA SER A 69 -16.82 19.44 3.22
C SER A 69 -17.90 20.31 3.83
N ILE A 70 -17.50 21.47 4.34
CA ILE A 70 -18.40 22.57 4.59
C ILE A 70 -19.05 22.80 3.22
N ARG A 71 -20.27 22.26 3.07
CA ARG A 71 -21.22 22.69 2.05
C ARG A 71 -21.37 24.19 2.26
N GLN A 72 -20.59 24.96 1.52
CA GLN A 72 -20.81 26.39 1.35
C GLN A 72 -22.19 26.54 0.74
N GLY A 73 -23.17 26.87 1.58
CA GLY A 73 -24.41 27.48 1.15
C GLY A 73 -24.16 28.98 1.06
N VAL A 74 -24.18 29.50 -0.17
CA VAL A 74 -24.57 30.86 -0.52
C VAL A 74 -25.42 30.79 -1.78
#